data_AF-A0A7L6AYB5-F1
#
_entry.id   AF-A0A7L6AYB5-F1
#
_cell.length_a   1.000
_cell.length_b   1.000
_cell.length_c   1.000
_cell.angle_alpha   90.00
_cell.angle_beta   90.00
_cell.angle_gamma   90.00
#
_symmetry.space_group_name_H-M   'P 1'
#
loop_
_entity.id
_entity.type
_entity.pdbx_description
1 polymer ?
#
loop_
_entity_poly.entity_id
_entity_poly.type
_entity_poly.pdbx_seq_one_letter_code
_entity_poly.pdbx_strand_id
1 'polypeptide(L)'
;MVVKSAKVGQSSHNCVFVTEDCVLSDKLPDYLALERALGRADVDIASAEIHGLCCGMLVVSQVAREDAWLAEVLDGDAQDFYVQEARALLRQLFAATRAQLNDPEMGFELFLPDDDALAARLEAVQDWCQGFSYGLALAGVKDMRKLPKDSREWAQDVVKIGASGEFDLDDPEESETALAEIIEYLRVGALMMNEEMQPLKAAPQVH
;
A
#
# COMPACT_ATOMS: atom_id res chain seq x y z
N MET A 1 -1.27 68.42 -29.40
CA MET A 1 -0.97 68.65 -27.97
C MET A 1 -1.58 67.45 -27.23
N VAL A 2 -0.90 66.48 -26.66
CA VAL A 2 0.52 66.09 -26.57
C VAL A 2 0.51 64.57 -26.54
N VAL A 3 1.25 63.95 -27.46
CA VAL A 3 1.68 62.55 -27.38
C VAL A 3 2.77 62.49 -26.31
N LYS A 4 2.67 61.59 -25.33
CA LYS A 4 3.78 61.28 -24.42
C LYS A 4 4.00 59.77 -24.39
N SER A 5 5.14 59.39 -24.94
CA SER A 5 5.74 58.06 -24.88
C SER A 5 6.39 57.80 -23.51
N ALA A 6 6.58 56.49 -23.28
CA ALA A 6 7.62 55.83 -22.47
C ALA A 6 7.45 55.77 -20.93
N LYS A 7 7.34 54.54 -20.41
CA LYS A 7 8.53 53.77 -20.00
C LYS A 7 8.21 52.28 -19.87
N VAL A 8 9.04 51.48 -20.53
CA VAL A 8 9.23 50.04 -20.30
C VAL A 8 9.79 49.87 -18.88
N GLY A 9 9.15 49.01 -18.08
CA GLY A 9 9.64 48.55 -16.79
C GLY A 9 9.64 47.02 -16.79
N GLN A 10 10.80 46.44 -17.10
CA GLN A 10 11.13 45.06 -16.81
C GLN A 10 11.49 44.92 -15.33
N SER A 11 10.82 44.00 -14.64
CA SER A 11 11.37 43.14 -13.57
C SER A 11 10.21 42.28 -13.07
N SER A 12 10.18 40.99 -13.41
CA SER A 12 10.38 39.89 -12.45
C SER A 12 9.54 40.09 -11.17
N HIS A 13 8.58 39.22 -10.83
CA HIS A 13 8.86 37.91 -10.27
C HIS A 13 7.75 36.91 -10.58
N ASN A 14 8.20 35.76 -11.11
CA ASN A 14 7.68 34.40 -10.93
C ASN A 14 6.23 34.23 -10.43
N CYS A 15 5.37 33.92 -11.39
CA CYS A 15 4.30 32.95 -11.18
C CYS A 15 4.95 31.61 -10.82
N VAL A 16 5.06 31.30 -9.52
CA VAL A 16 5.41 29.94 -9.10
C VAL A 16 4.15 29.11 -9.30
N PHE A 17 4.12 28.44 -10.45
CA PHE A 17 3.31 27.26 -10.64
C PHE A 17 3.62 26.31 -9.48
N VAL A 18 2.63 26.01 -8.65
CA VAL A 18 2.67 24.82 -7.80
C VAL A 18 2.40 23.65 -8.73
N THR A 19 3.41 23.26 -9.49
CA THR A 19 3.57 21.87 -9.90
C THR A 19 4.38 21.23 -8.79
N GLU A 20 3.71 20.84 -7.71
CA GLU A 20 4.23 19.74 -6.90
C GLU A 20 4.20 18.54 -7.83
N ASP A 21 5.35 18.26 -8.43
CA ASP A 21 5.62 16.96 -9.02
C ASP A 21 5.28 15.94 -7.94
N CYS A 22 4.16 15.25 -8.15
CA CYS A 22 3.83 14.01 -7.49
C CYS A 22 4.93 13.04 -7.93
N VAL A 23 6.10 13.11 -7.29
CA VAL A 23 7.14 12.11 -7.44
C VAL A 23 6.48 10.84 -6.94
N LEU A 24 6.00 10.03 -7.88
CA LEU A 24 5.62 8.65 -7.64
C LEU A 24 6.90 7.96 -7.19
N SER A 25 7.19 8.07 -5.89
CA SER A 25 8.22 7.26 -5.28
C SER A 25 7.62 5.86 -5.21
N ASP A 26 8.21 4.95 -5.98
CA ASP A 26 8.04 3.51 -5.95
C ASP A 26 8.71 2.86 -4.73
N LYS A 27 9.42 3.66 -3.93
CA LYS A 27 10.16 3.21 -2.76
C LYS A 27 9.33 3.29 -1.49
N LEU A 28 9.15 2.13 -0.84
CA LEU A 28 8.52 2.02 0.48
C LEU A 28 9.30 2.83 1.54
N PRO A 29 8.63 3.33 2.59
CA PRO A 29 9.31 3.92 3.74
C PRO A 29 10.17 2.87 4.47
N ASP A 30 10.97 3.30 5.45
CA ASP A 30 11.66 2.36 6.33
C ASP A 30 10.67 1.71 7.31
N TYR A 31 10.71 0.39 7.45
CA TYR A 31 9.77 -0.38 8.29
C TYR A 31 9.81 0.09 9.76
N LEU A 32 11.00 0.14 10.35
CA LEU A 32 11.17 0.55 11.74
C LEU A 32 10.83 2.02 11.98
N ALA A 33 11.04 2.89 10.99
CA ALA A 33 10.64 4.29 11.06
C ALA A 33 9.11 4.43 11.10
N LEU A 34 8.38 3.66 10.28
CA LEU A 34 6.92 3.68 10.28
C LEU A 34 6.36 3.11 11.60
N GLU A 35 6.85 1.94 12.05
CA GLU A 35 6.47 1.36 13.35
C GLU A 35 6.62 2.36 14.50
N ARG A 36 7.78 3.04 14.58
CA ARG A 36 8.02 4.05 15.62
C ARG A 36 7.14 5.28 15.48
N ALA A 37 6.79 5.69 14.27
CA ALA A 37 5.91 6.83 14.04
C ALA A 37 4.46 6.50 14.47
N LEU A 38 3.98 5.30 14.12
CA LEU A 38 2.66 4.80 14.51
C LEU A 38 2.53 4.68 16.03
N GLY A 39 3.52 4.07 16.70
CA GLY A 39 3.50 3.93 18.16
C GLY A 39 3.56 5.27 18.92
N ARG A 40 4.13 6.33 18.32
CA ARG A 40 4.10 7.69 18.91
C ARG A 40 2.79 8.43 18.65
N ALA A 41 2.03 8.02 17.64
CA ALA A 41 0.72 8.52 17.31
C ALA A 41 -0.41 7.71 17.97
N ASP A 42 -0.09 6.82 18.92
CA ASP A 42 -1.02 5.91 19.60
C ASP A 42 -1.83 5.01 18.63
N VAL A 43 -1.19 4.56 17.53
CA VAL A 43 -1.76 3.56 16.60
C VAL A 43 -1.24 2.17 16.94
N ASP A 44 -2.15 1.29 17.36
CA ASP A 44 -1.87 -0.09 17.79
C ASP A 44 -2.01 -1.14 16.64
N ILE A 45 -1.84 -0.72 15.39
CA ILE A 45 -1.94 -1.58 14.21
C ILE A 45 -0.54 -1.75 13.61
N ALA A 46 -0.14 -2.99 13.34
CA ALA A 46 1.17 -3.28 12.74
C ALA A 46 1.29 -2.68 11.34
N SER A 47 2.49 -2.23 10.97
CA SER A 47 2.73 -1.63 9.65
C SER A 47 2.48 -2.63 8.51
N ALA A 48 2.75 -3.92 8.76
CA ALA A 48 2.44 -4.99 7.82
C ALA A 48 0.94 -5.12 7.55
N GLU A 49 0.10 -5.07 8.59
CA GLU A 49 -1.36 -5.06 8.46
C GLU A 49 -1.86 -3.84 7.69
N ILE A 50 -1.34 -2.65 8.02
CA ILE A 50 -1.66 -1.39 7.33
C ILE A 50 -1.33 -1.47 5.84
N HIS A 51 -0.19 -2.07 5.49
CA HIS A 51 0.18 -2.30 4.10
C HIS A 51 -0.73 -3.33 3.42
N GLY A 52 -1.10 -4.41 4.11
CA GLY A 52 -2.08 -5.38 3.64
C GLY A 52 -3.41 -4.70 3.30
N LEU A 53 -3.92 -3.88 4.21
CA LEU A 53 -5.14 -3.07 4.04
C LEU A 53 -5.08 -2.21 2.77
N CYS A 54 -3.95 -1.51 2.57
CA CYS A 54 -3.68 -0.73 1.37
C CYS A 54 -3.78 -1.58 0.10
N CYS A 55 -3.09 -2.73 0.09
CA CYS A 55 -3.08 -3.67 -1.04
C CYS A 55 -4.50 -4.17 -1.35
N GLY A 56 -5.25 -4.65 -0.35
CA GLY A 56 -6.60 -5.16 -0.52
C GLY A 56 -7.56 -4.12 -1.10
N MET A 57 -7.41 -2.84 -0.75
CA MET A 57 -8.18 -1.76 -1.35
C MET A 57 -7.77 -1.48 -2.80
N LEU A 58 -6.47 -1.41 -3.08
CA LEU A 58 -5.93 -1.03 -4.38
C LEU A 58 -6.17 -2.09 -5.46
N VAL A 59 -6.07 -3.39 -5.12
CA VAL A 59 -6.31 -4.46 -6.09
C VAL A 59 -7.75 -4.44 -6.62
N VAL A 60 -8.72 -4.03 -5.79
CA VAL A 60 -10.14 -3.91 -6.19
C VAL A 60 -10.41 -2.60 -6.93
N SER A 61 -9.73 -1.51 -6.56
CA SER A 61 -9.96 -0.19 -7.14
C SER A 61 -8.67 0.62 -7.19
N GLN A 62 -8.07 0.75 -8.38
CA GLN A 62 -6.89 1.61 -8.57
C GLN A 62 -7.15 3.10 -8.33
N VAL A 63 -8.43 3.52 -8.36
CA VAL A 63 -8.86 4.87 -8.02
C VAL A 63 -9.18 5.04 -6.53
N ALA A 64 -8.86 4.04 -5.70
CA ALA A 64 -8.97 4.16 -4.25
C ALA A 64 -8.19 5.40 -3.80
N ARG A 65 -8.83 6.20 -2.95
CA ARG A 65 -8.27 7.47 -2.52
C ARG A 65 -7.41 7.25 -1.28
N GLU A 66 -6.24 7.87 -1.30
CA GLU A 66 -5.30 7.87 -0.16
C GLU A 66 -5.96 8.35 1.13
N ASP A 67 -6.80 9.40 1.06
CA ASP A 67 -7.48 9.96 2.24
C ASP A 67 -8.52 9.00 2.84
N ALA A 68 -9.19 8.21 2.01
CA ALA A 68 -10.11 7.18 2.48
C ALA A 68 -9.36 6.04 3.18
N TRP A 69 -8.23 5.61 2.64
CA TRP A 69 -7.39 4.59 3.28
C TRP A 69 -6.75 5.10 4.58
N LEU A 70 -6.20 6.33 4.58
CA LEU A 70 -5.62 6.94 5.77
C LEU A 70 -6.62 7.05 6.93
N ALA A 71 -7.89 7.33 6.62
CA ALA A 71 -8.95 7.45 7.63
C ALA A 71 -9.27 6.12 8.35
N GLU A 72 -8.90 4.98 7.78
CA GLU A 72 -9.08 3.67 8.41
C GLU A 72 -7.94 3.32 9.38
N VAL A 73 -6.80 3.99 9.26
CA VAL A 73 -5.56 3.66 9.97
C VAL A 73 -5.18 4.70 11.02
N LEU A 74 -5.34 5.98 10.68
CA LEU A 74 -4.81 7.09 11.45
C LEU A 74 -5.94 8.03 11.87
N ASP A 75 -6.32 7.94 13.13
CA ASP A 75 -7.15 8.93 13.82
C ASP A 75 -6.27 9.92 14.61
N GLY A 76 -6.82 11.07 15.01
CA GLY A 76 -6.13 12.05 15.85
C GLY A 76 -6.09 13.48 15.29
N ASP A 77 -5.55 14.39 16.09
CA ASP A 77 -5.44 15.80 15.72
C ASP A 77 -4.46 15.98 14.56
N ALA A 78 -4.94 16.54 13.46
CA ALA A 78 -4.11 16.83 12.28
C ALA A 78 -3.01 17.87 12.55
N GLN A 79 -3.07 18.61 13.66
CA GLN A 79 -2.01 19.53 14.11
C GLN A 79 -1.00 18.88 15.05
N ASP A 80 -1.26 17.65 15.53
CA ASP A 80 -0.30 16.92 16.36
C ASP A 80 0.93 16.52 15.54
N PHE A 81 2.11 16.71 16.14
CA PHE A 81 3.39 16.47 15.48
C PHE A 81 3.61 14.98 15.13
N TYR A 82 3.26 14.07 16.03
CA TYR A 82 3.45 12.64 15.81
C TYR A 82 2.44 12.10 14.80
N VAL A 83 1.19 12.60 14.82
CA VAL A 83 0.18 12.29 13.80
C VAL A 83 0.64 12.76 12.42
N GLN A 84 1.26 13.94 12.31
CA GLN A 84 1.79 14.44 11.04
C GLN A 84 2.96 13.61 10.51
N GLU A 85 3.85 13.15 11.39
CA GLU A 85 4.97 12.28 11.04
C GLU A 85 4.50 10.93 10.52
N ALA A 86 3.61 10.24 11.26
CA ALA A 86 3.01 8.98 10.83
C ALA A 86 2.27 9.14 9.50
N ARG A 87 1.48 10.22 9.35
CA ARG A 87 0.78 10.53 8.10
C ARG A 87 1.73 10.67 6.92
N ALA A 88 2.88 11.32 7.08
CA ALA A 88 3.83 11.50 5.98
C ALA A 88 4.39 10.15 5.48
N LEU A 89 4.76 9.25 6.41
CA LEU A 89 5.24 7.92 6.06
C LEU A 89 4.15 7.03 5.46
N LEU A 90 2.93 7.09 5.99
CA LEU A 90 1.78 6.37 5.43
C LEU A 90 1.45 6.84 4.01
N ARG A 91 1.55 8.13 3.72
CA ARG A 91 1.40 8.65 2.35
C ARG A 91 2.45 8.09 1.40
N GLN A 92 3.70 8.03 1.85
CA GLN A 92 4.77 7.40 1.09
C GLN A 92 4.44 5.92 0.84
N LEU A 93 4.02 5.18 1.87
CA LEU A 93 3.60 3.78 1.76
C LEU A 93 2.53 3.60 0.69
N PHE A 94 1.43 4.37 0.76
CA PHE A 94 0.33 4.28 -0.21
C PHE A 94 0.79 4.58 -1.64
N ALA A 95 1.58 5.62 -1.83
CA ALA A 95 2.08 6.01 -3.14
C ALA A 95 2.98 4.92 -3.75
N ALA A 96 3.90 4.37 -2.95
CA ALA A 96 4.80 3.29 -3.35
C ALA A 96 4.04 2.00 -3.65
N THR A 97 3.16 1.54 -2.76
CA THR A 97 2.33 0.34 -2.98
C THR A 97 1.54 0.43 -4.29
N ARG A 98 0.90 1.58 -4.54
CA ARG A 98 0.15 1.79 -5.78
C ARG A 98 1.05 1.79 -7.01
N ALA A 99 2.25 2.37 -6.93
CA ALA A 99 3.20 2.35 -8.04
C ALA A 99 3.69 0.92 -8.32
N GLN A 100 4.12 0.21 -7.28
CA GLN A 100 4.65 -1.15 -7.34
C GLN A 100 3.63 -2.18 -7.85
N LEU A 101 2.37 -2.12 -7.41
CA LEU A 101 1.31 -3.02 -7.91
C LEU A 101 1.08 -2.86 -9.43
N ASN A 102 1.44 -1.71 -10.00
CA ASN A 102 1.30 -1.39 -11.42
C ASN A 102 2.64 -1.35 -12.17
N ASP A 103 3.72 -1.83 -11.55
CA ASP A 103 5.04 -1.88 -12.15
C ASP A 103 5.13 -2.98 -13.22
N PRO A 104 5.46 -2.64 -14.49
CA PRO A 104 5.64 -3.63 -15.55
C PRO A 104 6.79 -4.63 -15.28
N GLU A 105 7.74 -4.30 -14.39
CA GLU A 105 8.83 -5.22 -14.00
C GLU A 105 8.43 -6.14 -12.83
N MET A 106 7.18 -6.08 -12.36
CA MET A 106 6.65 -6.87 -11.25
C MET A 106 7.42 -6.67 -9.93
N GLY A 107 7.94 -5.45 -9.69
CA GLY A 107 8.73 -5.07 -8.51
C GLY A 107 7.94 -4.86 -7.21
N PHE A 108 6.71 -5.36 -7.12
CA PHE A 108 5.94 -5.33 -5.88
C PHE A 108 6.57 -6.21 -4.82
N GLU A 109 6.71 -5.65 -3.61
CA GLU A 109 7.21 -6.31 -2.41
C GLU A 109 6.22 -6.13 -1.24
N LEU A 110 6.22 -7.08 -0.30
CA LEU A 110 5.43 -6.95 0.92
C LEU A 110 6.18 -6.07 1.92
N PHE A 111 5.46 -5.16 2.59
CA PHE A 111 6.03 -4.34 3.67
C PHE A 111 6.12 -5.16 4.97
N LEU A 112 7.24 -5.85 5.14
CA LEU A 112 7.54 -6.75 6.25
C LEU A 112 8.85 -6.36 6.93
N PRO A 113 9.11 -6.79 8.18
CA PRO A 113 10.41 -6.62 8.80
C PRO A 113 11.44 -7.58 8.21
N ASP A 114 12.66 -7.11 7.90
CA ASP A 114 13.70 -7.92 7.27
C ASP A 114 14.67 -8.58 8.29
N ASP A 115 15.06 -7.86 9.34
CA ASP A 115 16.13 -8.26 10.27
C ASP A 115 15.61 -8.88 11.59
N ASP A 116 14.32 -9.19 11.66
CA ASP A 116 13.68 -9.70 12.88
C ASP A 116 13.72 -11.24 13.00
N ALA A 117 13.43 -11.72 14.21
CA ALA A 117 13.29 -13.16 14.47
C ALA A 117 12.21 -13.78 13.57
N LEU A 118 12.43 -15.03 13.14
CA LEU A 118 11.52 -15.76 12.26
C LEU A 118 10.05 -15.70 12.72
N ALA A 119 9.81 -15.87 14.02
CA ALA A 119 8.46 -15.79 14.59
C ALA A 119 7.80 -14.42 14.36
N ALA A 120 8.54 -13.32 14.54
CA ALA A 120 8.03 -11.96 14.34
C ALA A 120 7.78 -11.65 12.85
N ARG A 121 8.65 -12.14 11.94
CA ARG A 121 8.42 -12.04 10.49
C ARG A 121 7.18 -12.80 10.04
N LEU A 122 6.94 -13.96 10.63
CA LEU A 122 5.78 -14.78 10.35
C LEU A 122 4.48 -14.16 10.90
N GLU A 123 4.53 -13.57 12.09
CA GLU A 123 3.44 -12.75 12.64
C GLU A 123 3.12 -11.58 11.71
N ALA A 124 4.13 -10.84 11.22
CA ALA A 124 3.93 -9.77 10.25
C ALA A 124 3.29 -10.25 8.93
N VAL A 125 3.57 -11.49 8.48
CA VAL A 125 2.88 -12.09 7.33
C VAL A 125 1.41 -12.36 7.63
N GLN A 126 1.08 -12.82 8.84
CA GLN A 126 -0.31 -13.01 9.26
C GLN A 126 -1.06 -11.68 9.32
N ASP A 127 -0.45 -10.67 9.93
CA ASP A 127 -0.95 -9.30 10.01
C ASP A 127 -1.21 -8.74 8.61
N TRP A 128 -0.26 -8.89 7.69
CA TRP A 128 -0.45 -8.48 6.30
C TRP A 128 -1.67 -9.18 5.65
N CYS A 129 -1.84 -10.48 5.88
CA CYS A 129 -2.99 -11.24 5.35
C CYS A 129 -4.32 -10.78 5.95
N GLN A 130 -4.34 -10.44 7.24
CA GLN A 130 -5.53 -9.90 7.92
C GLN A 130 -5.90 -8.54 7.35
N GLY A 131 -4.92 -7.64 7.23
CA GLY A 131 -5.09 -6.32 6.61
C GLY A 131 -5.60 -6.42 5.18
N PHE A 132 -5.00 -7.30 4.36
CA PHE A 132 -5.44 -7.54 2.99
C PHE A 132 -6.90 -7.97 2.91
N SER A 133 -7.29 -8.92 3.76
CA SER A 133 -8.66 -9.40 3.84
C SER A 133 -9.63 -8.29 4.25
N TYR A 134 -9.23 -7.43 5.19
CA TYR A 134 -10.02 -6.26 5.60
C TYR A 134 -10.16 -5.24 4.46
N GLY A 135 -9.08 -4.97 3.72
CA GLY A 135 -9.09 -4.07 2.56
C GLY A 135 -10.00 -4.52 1.43
N LEU A 136 -10.06 -5.83 1.15
CA LEU A 136 -11.03 -6.38 0.20
C LEU A 136 -12.48 -6.09 0.64
N ALA A 137 -12.77 -6.26 1.93
CA ALA A 137 -14.10 -6.01 2.48
C ALA A 137 -14.49 -4.53 2.38
N LEU A 138 -13.57 -3.61 2.71
CA LEU A 138 -13.77 -2.17 2.58
C LEU A 138 -13.98 -1.73 1.14
N ALA A 139 -13.26 -2.33 0.19
CA ALA A 139 -13.43 -2.07 -1.23
C ALA A 139 -14.72 -2.68 -1.83
N GLY A 140 -15.52 -3.36 -1.01
CA GLY A 140 -16.85 -3.83 -1.37
C GLY A 140 -16.92 -5.28 -1.83
N VAL A 141 -15.87 -6.08 -1.66
CA VAL A 141 -15.88 -7.53 -1.91
C VAL A 141 -16.64 -8.22 -0.77
N LYS A 142 -17.98 -8.19 -0.86
CA LYS A 142 -18.89 -8.80 0.14
C LYS A 142 -19.11 -10.30 -0.05
N ASP A 143 -18.77 -10.83 -1.23
CA ASP A 143 -18.97 -12.23 -1.58
C ASP A 143 -17.82 -12.71 -2.48
N MET A 144 -16.85 -13.40 -1.87
CA MET A 144 -15.68 -13.95 -2.57
C MET A 144 -16.05 -14.91 -3.71
N ARG A 145 -17.27 -15.49 -3.71
CA ARG A 145 -17.75 -16.37 -4.79
C ARG A 145 -17.88 -15.65 -6.13
N LYS A 146 -17.95 -14.31 -6.11
CA LYS A 146 -18.01 -13.48 -7.31
C LYS A 146 -16.63 -13.15 -7.90
N LEU A 147 -15.56 -13.46 -7.17
CA LEU A 147 -14.20 -13.34 -7.69
C LEU A 147 -13.96 -14.41 -8.76
N PRO A 148 -13.05 -14.16 -9.72
CA PRO A 148 -12.49 -15.19 -10.58
C PRO A 148 -12.00 -16.40 -9.76
N LYS A 149 -11.91 -17.57 -10.40
CA LYS A 149 -11.63 -18.81 -9.68
C LYS A 149 -10.30 -18.72 -8.91
N ASP A 150 -9.24 -18.29 -9.58
CA ASP A 150 -7.89 -18.30 -9.02
C ASP A 150 -7.74 -17.18 -7.99
N SER A 151 -8.25 -15.96 -8.27
CA SER A 151 -8.43 -14.90 -7.26
C SER A 151 -9.16 -15.35 -6.01
N ARG A 152 -10.24 -16.13 -6.14
CA ARG A 152 -11.02 -16.63 -5.00
C ARG A 152 -10.23 -17.64 -4.17
N GLU A 153 -9.57 -18.59 -4.82
CA GLU A 153 -8.77 -19.62 -4.15
C GLU A 153 -7.64 -18.96 -3.37
N TRP A 154 -6.91 -18.06 -4.00
CA TRP A 154 -5.85 -17.29 -3.36
C TRP A 154 -6.38 -16.43 -2.19
N ALA A 155 -7.47 -15.68 -2.38
CA ALA A 155 -8.05 -14.87 -1.30
C ALA A 155 -8.53 -15.71 -0.11
N GLN A 156 -9.01 -16.95 -0.35
CA GLN A 156 -9.36 -17.88 0.72
C GLN A 156 -8.13 -18.39 1.47
N ASP A 157 -7.02 -18.61 0.77
CA ASP A 157 -5.76 -19.01 1.40
C ASP A 157 -5.15 -17.87 2.21
N VAL A 158 -5.20 -16.62 1.73
CA VAL A 158 -4.83 -15.42 2.49
C VAL A 158 -5.59 -15.35 3.82
N VAL A 159 -6.92 -15.55 3.80
CA VAL A 159 -7.73 -15.58 5.03
C VAL A 159 -7.27 -16.69 5.97
N LYS A 160 -6.94 -17.89 5.46
CA LYS A 160 -6.46 -19.00 6.29
C LYS A 160 -5.10 -18.68 6.91
N ILE A 161 -4.16 -18.13 6.13
CA ILE A 161 -2.83 -17.76 6.60
C ILE A 161 -2.93 -16.72 7.72
N GLY A 162 -3.70 -15.65 7.51
CA GLY A 162 -3.90 -14.61 8.52
C GLY A 162 -4.62 -15.09 9.78
N ALA A 163 -5.42 -16.16 9.69
CA ALA A 163 -6.10 -16.77 10.82
C ALA A 163 -5.34 -17.95 11.44
N SER A 164 -4.16 -18.30 10.93
CA SER A 164 -3.30 -19.31 11.56
C SER A 164 -2.93 -18.86 12.97
N GLY A 165 -2.74 -19.81 13.88
CA GLY A 165 -2.26 -19.53 15.22
C GLY A 165 -0.74 -19.53 15.28
N GLU A 166 -0.20 -20.05 16.37
CA GLU A 166 1.23 -20.34 16.50
C GLU A 166 1.68 -21.36 15.45
N PHE A 167 2.84 -21.11 14.86
CA PHE A 167 3.48 -22.02 13.92
C PHE A 167 4.53 -22.88 14.64
N ASP A 168 4.69 -24.10 14.13
CA ASP A 168 5.78 -24.97 14.51
C ASP A 168 7.07 -24.50 13.83
N LEU A 169 8.06 -24.12 14.63
CA LEU A 169 9.35 -23.58 14.18
C LEU A 169 10.52 -24.49 14.62
N ASP A 170 10.25 -25.79 14.83
CA ASP A 170 11.22 -26.75 15.34
C ASP A 170 12.46 -26.94 14.43
N ASP A 171 12.31 -26.76 13.12
CA ASP A 171 13.41 -26.71 12.14
C ASP A 171 13.53 -25.29 11.55
N PRO A 172 14.48 -24.47 12.02
CA PRO A 172 14.63 -23.09 11.55
C PRO A 172 14.98 -22.97 10.05
N GLU A 173 15.78 -23.88 9.49
CA GLU A 173 16.20 -23.76 8.08
C GLU A 173 15.04 -24.09 7.13
N GLU A 174 14.26 -25.13 7.46
CA GLU A 174 13.04 -25.47 6.73
C GLU A 174 12.00 -24.36 6.88
N SER A 175 11.86 -23.79 8.08
CA SER A 175 10.88 -22.74 8.35
C SER A 175 11.22 -21.41 7.66
N GLU A 176 12.49 -21.05 7.54
CA GLU A 176 12.92 -19.87 6.74
C GLU A 176 12.59 -20.06 5.26
N THR A 177 12.81 -21.27 4.73
CA THR A 177 12.45 -21.60 3.34
C THR A 177 10.95 -21.50 3.12
N ALA A 178 10.16 -22.08 4.02
CA ALA A 178 8.70 -22.03 3.97
C ALA A 178 8.17 -20.59 4.07
N LEU A 179 8.75 -19.75 4.94
CA LEU A 179 8.39 -18.33 5.03
C LEU A 179 8.64 -17.61 3.71
N ALA A 180 9.82 -17.80 3.10
CA ALA A 180 10.14 -17.19 1.81
C ALA A 180 9.16 -17.62 0.70
N GLU A 181 8.76 -18.89 0.66
CA GLU A 181 7.75 -19.41 -0.27
C GLU A 181 6.38 -18.79 -0.05
N ILE A 182 5.95 -18.61 1.21
CA ILE A 182 4.69 -17.95 1.56
C ILE A 182 4.72 -16.48 1.12
N ILE A 183 5.81 -15.75 1.40
CA ILE A 183 5.97 -14.35 0.99
C ILE A 183 5.85 -14.22 -0.53
N GLU A 184 6.54 -15.09 -1.28
CA GLU A 184 6.47 -15.08 -2.76
C GLU A 184 5.06 -15.43 -3.27
N TYR A 185 4.40 -16.42 -2.67
CA TYR A 185 3.03 -16.80 -3.01
C TYR A 185 2.04 -15.63 -2.80
N LEU A 186 2.17 -14.90 -1.70
CA LEU A 186 1.36 -13.72 -1.41
C LEU A 186 1.66 -12.58 -2.38
N ARG A 187 2.94 -12.32 -2.66
CA ARG A 187 3.38 -11.28 -3.60
C ARG A 187 2.83 -11.48 -5.00
N VAL A 188 3.00 -12.69 -5.56
CA VAL A 188 2.51 -13.04 -6.90
C VAL A 188 0.99 -13.03 -6.96
N GLY A 189 0.31 -13.53 -5.93
CA GLY A 189 -1.15 -13.53 -5.91
C GLY A 189 -1.75 -12.12 -5.76
N ALA A 190 -1.09 -11.20 -5.05
CA ALA A 190 -1.51 -9.80 -5.00
C ALA A 190 -1.40 -9.12 -6.38
N LEU A 191 -0.34 -9.39 -7.13
CA LEU A 191 -0.18 -8.92 -8.51
C LEU A 191 -1.26 -9.51 -9.44
N MET A 192 -1.50 -10.82 -9.35
CA MET A 192 -2.58 -11.49 -10.08
C MET A 192 -3.94 -10.88 -9.76
N MET A 193 -4.26 -10.67 -8.48
CA MET A 193 -5.49 -10.01 -8.05
C MET A 193 -5.59 -8.60 -8.63
N ASN A 194 -4.52 -7.82 -8.61
CA ASN A 194 -4.51 -6.49 -9.20
C ASN A 194 -4.89 -6.53 -10.69
N GLU A 195 -4.35 -7.49 -11.45
CA GLU A 195 -4.65 -7.67 -12.88
C GLU A 195 -6.09 -8.14 -13.14
N GLU A 196 -6.56 -9.17 -12.43
CA GLU A 196 -7.86 -9.79 -12.66
C GLU A 196 -9.04 -8.91 -12.23
N MET A 197 -8.83 -8.07 -11.21
CA MET A 197 -9.89 -7.24 -10.63
C MET A 197 -10.07 -5.91 -11.35
N GLN A 198 -9.16 -5.53 -12.25
CA GLN A 198 -9.39 -4.36 -13.09
C GLN A 198 -10.48 -4.66 -14.13
N PRO A 199 -11.38 -3.70 -14.44
CA PRO A 199 -12.21 -3.82 -15.62
C PRO A 199 -11.28 -3.99 -16.82
N LEU A 200 -11.38 -5.13 -17.52
CA LEU A 200 -10.65 -5.41 -18.75
C LEU A 200 -10.65 -4.13 -19.57
N LYS A 201 -9.47 -3.52 -19.79
CA LYS A 201 -9.33 -2.41 -20.72
C LYS A 201 -9.97 -2.87 -22.02
N ALA A 202 -11.14 -2.34 -22.35
CA ALA A 202 -11.84 -2.72 -23.57
C ALA A 202 -10.86 -2.50 -24.71
N ALA A 203 -10.55 -3.57 -25.46
CA ALA A 203 -9.69 -3.48 -26.63
C ALA A 203 -10.20 -2.32 -27.51
N PRO A 204 -9.32 -1.49 -28.12
CA PRO A 204 -9.76 -0.44 -29.01
C PRO A 204 -10.65 -1.07 -30.07
N GLN A 205 -11.93 -0.72 -30.09
CA GLN A 205 -12.78 -1.11 -31.20
C GLN A 205 -12.27 -0.35 -32.42
N VAL A 206 -11.49 -1.05 -33.23
CA VAL A 206 -11.03 -0.57 -34.53
C VAL A 206 -12.30 -0.40 -35.36
N HIS A 207 -12.73 0.85 -35.55
CA HIS A 207 -13.82 1.20 -36.44
C HIS A 207 -13.31 1.37 -37.88
#